data_AF-M0L2U7-F1
#
_entry.id   AF-M0L2U7-F1
#
_cell.length_a   1.000
_cell.length_b   1.000
_cell.length_c   1.000
_cell.angle_alpha   90.00
_cell.angle_beta   90.00
_cell.angle_gamma   90.00
#
_symmetry.space_group_name_H-M   'P 1'
#
loop_
_entity.id
_entity.type
_entity.pdbx_description
1 polymer ?
#
loop_
_entity_poly.entity_id
_entity_poly.type
_entity_poly.pdbx_seq_one_letter_code
_entity_poly.pdbx_strand_id
1 'polypeptide(L)'
;MTDVLIVGGGPAGLSAALFAQKNGLETTVFDTDGTWMHKAHLFNYLGVGSQDGSAFMETARTQVDSFGVDRKQGTEVTDVQQTDAGFEVATEDDTYEATYLVLATGANRDLAESLGCDMTDEDTVDVDVTMETSVADAYATGGMVRAEEWQAVISAGDGAAAALNILTKEKGEHFHDFDTPADADALFGPEE
;
A
#
# COMPACT_ATOMS: atom_id res chain seq x y z
N MET A 1 10.65 14.59 -4.32
CA MET A 1 10.70 13.65 -3.20
C MET A 1 9.33 13.66 -2.58
N THR A 2 8.69 12.51 -2.53
CA THR A 2 7.39 12.31 -1.87
C THR A 2 7.64 11.75 -0.46
N ASP A 3 6.63 11.68 0.41
CA ASP A 3 6.83 11.11 1.75
C ASP A 3 6.87 9.57 1.67
N VAL A 4 5.98 8.97 0.87
CA VAL A 4 5.81 7.51 0.76
C VAL A 4 5.77 7.06 -0.70
N LEU A 5 6.63 6.08 -1.04
CA LEU A 5 6.55 5.32 -2.30
C LEU A 5 5.90 3.96 -2.06
N ILE A 6 4.96 3.58 -2.91
CA ILE A 6 4.23 2.31 -2.80
C ILE A 6 4.36 1.55 -4.12
N VAL A 7 4.89 0.33 -4.06
CA VAL A 7 5.09 -0.52 -5.24
C VAL A 7 4.03 -1.61 -5.30
N GLY A 8 3.02 -1.42 -6.15
CA GLY A 8 1.94 -2.37 -6.40
C GLY A 8 0.55 -1.80 -6.08
N GLY A 9 -0.28 -1.58 -7.09
CA GLY A 9 -1.65 -1.07 -6.96
C GLY A 9 -2.74 -2.13 -6.73
N GLY A 10 -2.43 -3.17 -5.95
CA GLY A 10 -3.43 -4.12 -5.47
C GLY A 10 -4.18 -3.61 -4.22
N PRO A 11 -5.07 -4.43 -3.60
CA PRO A 11 -5.77 -4.04 -2.38
C PRO A 11 -4.86 -3.54 -1.24
N ALA A 12 -3.67 -4.13 -1.08
CA ALA A 12 -2.71 -3.69 -0.06
C ALA A 12 -2.14 -2.29 -0.36
N GLY A 13 -1.56 -2.09 -1.54
CA GLY A 13 -0.93 -0.80 -1.88
C GLY A 13 -1.94 0.34 -2.01
N LEU A 14 -3.14 0.08 -2.55
CA LEU A 14 -4.20 1.10 -2.61
C LEU A 14 -4.71 1.47 -1.20
N SER A 15 -4.80 0.50 -0.28
CA SER A 15 -5.14 0.79 1.12
C SER A 15 -4.06 1.62 1.80
N ALA A 16 -2.79 1.23 1.66
CA ALA A 16 -1.66 1.99 2.18
C ALA A 16 -1.65 3.43 1.63
N ALA A 17 -1.87 3.59 0.32
CA ALA A 17 -1.89 4.88 -0.34
C ALA A 17 -3.02 5.78 0.18
N LEU A 18 -4.22 5.21 0.33
CA LEU A 18 -5.37 5.93 0.88
C LEU A 18 -5.08 6.46 2.28
N PHE A 19 -4.61 5.59 3.19
CA PHE A 19 -4.33 5.98 4.57
C PHE A 19 -3.23 7.03 4.66
N ALA A 20 -2.14 6.88 3.91
CA ALA A 20 -1.03 7.83 3.92
C ALA A 20 -1.47 9.21 3.38
N GLN A 21 -2.04 9.26 2.19
CA GLN A 21 -2.42 10.51 1.52
C GLN A 21 -3.54 11.25 2.25
N LYS A 22 -4.58 10.53 2.69
CA LYS A 22 -5.69 11.11 3.46
C LYS A 22 -5.19 11.84 4.71
N ASN A 23 -4.11 11.33 5.32
CA ASN A 23 -3.56 11.86 6.57
C ASN A 23 -2.35 12.79 6.36
N GLY A 24 -2.15 13.28 5.14
CA GLY A 24 -1.25 14.38 4.82
C GLY A 24 0.19 13.98 4.49
N LEU A 25 0.43 12.70 4.16
CA LEU A 25 1.70 12.27 3.58
C LEU A 25 1.58 12.27 2.06
N GLU A 26 2.41 13.04 1.37
CA GLU A 26 2.52 12.99 -0.09
C GLU A 26 2.87 11.55 -0.49
N THR A 27 2.03 10.94 -1.33
CA THR A 27 2.13 9.51 -1.63
C THR A 27 2.10 9.27 -3.14
N THR A 28 3.06 8.49 -3.61
CA THR A 28 3.11 7.98 -4.99
C THR A 28 2.95 6.47 -4.99
N VAL A 29 2.02 5.94 -5.80
CA VAL A 29 1.80 4.49 -5.94
C VAL A 29 1.97 4.05 -7.39
N PHE A 30 2.77 3.00 -7.61
CA PHE A 30 2.97 2.37 -8.91
C PHE A 30 2.00 1.21 -9.09
N ASP A 31 1.15 1.31 -10.12
CA ASP A 31 0.05 0.36 -10.34
C ASP A 31 0.11 -0.21 -11.74
N THR A 32 0.61 -1.44 -11.87
CA THR A 32 0.66 -2.16 -13.15
C THR A 32 -0.68 -2.78 -13.56
N ASP A 33 -1.70 -2.74 -12.69
CA ASP A 33 -2.97 -3.46 -12.85
C ASP A 33 -2.81 -4.99 -13.00
N GLY A 34 -1.68 -5.56 -12.58
CA GLY A 34 -1.38 -6.99 -12.65
C GLY A 34 -2.05 -7.85 -11.57
N THR A 35 -2.97 -7.28 -10.79
CA THR A 35 -3.53 -7.90 -9.58
C THR A 35 -4.38 -9.14 -9.87
N TRP A 36 -4.36 -10.11 -8.97
CA TRP A 36 -5.20 -11.31 -9.07
C TRP A 36 -6.70 -11.04 -8.89
N MET A 37 -7.06 -9.83 -8.45
CA MET A 37 -8.45 -9.41 -8.27
C MET A 37 -9.27 -9.50 -9.56
N HIS A 38 -8.66 -9.38 -10.75
CA HIS A 38 -9.36 -9.56 -12.02
C HIS A 38 -9.90 -10.97 -12.27
N LYS A 39 -9.48 -11.95 -11.45
CA LYS A 39 -9.97 -13.34 -11.50
C LYS A 39 -10.89 -13.66 -10.33
N ALA A 40 -11.18 -12.69 -9.46
CA ALA A 40 -11.92 -12.90 -8.22
C ALA A 40 -13.36 -12.43 -8.34
N HIS A 41 -14.22 -13.05 -7.52
CA HIS A 41 -15.54 -12.53 -7.18
C HIS A 41 -15.67 -12.50 -5.67
N LEU A 42 -16.01 -11.34 -5.10
CA LEU A 42 -15.97 -11.10 -3.67
C LEU A 42 -17.34 -11.43 -3.06
N PHE A 43 -17.32 -12.38 -2.14
CA PHE A 43 -18.39 -12.66 -1.17
C PHE A 43 -17.92 -12.55 0.28
N ASN A 44 -16.61 -12.34 0.46
CA ASN A 44 -15.87 -12.52 1.71
C ASN A 44 -15.10 -11.25 2.12
N TYR A 45 -15.50 -10.09 1.59
CA TYR A 45 -15.03 -8.79 2.03
C TYR A 45 -16.15 -8.15 2.85
N LEU A 46 -15.99 -8.11 4.17
CA LEU A 46 -17.06 -7.67 5.08
C LEU A 46 -17.55 -6.26 4.71
N GLY A 47 -18.86 -6.10 4.58
CA GLY A 47 -19.49 -4.85 4.11
C GLY A 47 -19.70 -4.78 2.59
N VAL A 48 -19.04 -5.64 1.81
CA VAL A 48 -19.25 -5.81 0.37
C VAL A 48 -20.00 -7.13 0.14
N GLY A 49 -21.21 -7.05 -0.41
CA GLY A 49 -22.08 -8.22 -0.55
C GLY A 49 -21.63 -9.21 -1.62
N SER A 50 -21.83 -8.85 -2.89
CA SER A 50 -21.44 -9.64 -4.06
C SER A 50 -20.90 -8.69 -5.11
N GLN A 51 -19.60 -8.76 -5.39
CA GLN A 51 -18.95 -7.82 -6.28
C GLN A 51 -17.86 -8.50 -7.12
N ASP A 52 -17.82 -8.18 -8.41
CA ASP A 52 -16.72 -8.59 -9.29
C ASP A 52 -15.41 -7.92 -8.83
N GLY A 53 -14.30 -8.65 -8.85
CA GLY A 53 -13.03 -8.13 -8.36
C GLY A 53 -12.47 -6.97 -9.19
N SER A 54 -12.73 -6.91 -10.49
CA SER A 54 -12.34 -5.75 -11.31
C SER A 54 -13.16 -4.52 -10.94
N ALA A 55 -14.48 -4.69 -10.71
CA ALA A 55 -15.33 -3.61 -10.23
C ALA A 55 -14.92 -3.10 -8.83
N PHE A 56 -14.43 -3.99 -7.96
CA PHE A 56 -13.84 -3.60 -6.67
C PHE A 56 -12.59 -2.74 -6.88
N MET A 57 -11.67 -3.16 -7.75
CA MET A 57 -10.46 -2.40 -8.04
C MET A 57 -10.74 -1.02 -8.65
N GLU A 58 -11.72 -0.91 -9.57
CA GLU A 58 -12.15 0.38 -10.13
C GLU A 58 -12.67 1.32 -9.03
N THR A 59 -13.49 0.80 -8.11
CA THR A 59 -14.00 1.56 -6.96
C THR A 59 -12.86 2.02 -6.05
N ALA A 60 -11.94 1.11 -5.71
CA ALA A 60 -10.80 1.41 -4.83
C ALA A 60 -9.88 2.47 -5.43
N ARG A 61 -9.56 2.38 -6.73
CA ARG A 61 -8.76 3.38 -7.44
C ARG A 61 -9.45 4.74 -7.49
N THR A 62 -10.75 4.76 -7.79
CA THR A 62 -11.53 6.01 -7.80
C THR A 62 -11.50 6.69 -6.44
N GLN A 63 -11.59 5.92 -5.36
CA GLN A 63 -11.45 6.45 -4.00
C GLN A 63 -10.04 6.98 -3.73
N VAL A 64 -9.00 6.21 -4.05
CA VAL A 64 -7.60 6.64 -3.87
C VAL A 64 -7.31 7.93 -4.64
N ASP A 65 -7.76 8.01 -5.89
CA ASP A 65 -7.60 9.19 -6.74
C ASP A 65 -8.35 10.41 -6.19
N SER A 66 -9.52 10.23 -5.56
CA SER A 66 -10.30 11.34 -5.01
C SER A 66 -9.63 12.03 -3.81
N PHE A 67 -8.72 11.34 -3.12
CA PHE A 67 -7.85 11.90 -2.08
C PHE A 67 -6.55 12.50 -2.63
N GLY A 68 -6.32 12.43 -3.94
CA GLY A 68 -5.19 13.10 -4.59
C GLY A 68 -3.87 12.33 -4.56
N VAL A 69 -3.90 11.01 -4.40
CA VAL A 69 -2.70 10.15 -4.53
C VAL A 69 -2.12 10.28 -5.93
N ASP A 70 -0.79 10.40 -6.04
CA ASP A 70 -0.08 10.35 -7.33
C ASP A 70 0.05 8.89 -7.80
N ARG A 71 -1.00 8.39 -8.46
CA ARG A 71 -1.02 7.01 -8.98
C ARG A 71 -0.39 6.92 -10.37
N LYS A 72 0.78 6.28 -10.45
CA LYS A 72 1.49 5.94 -11.70
C LYS A 72 0.88 4.67 -12.32
N GLN A 73 -0.26 4.85 -12.98
CA GLN A 73 -0.96 3.76 -13.66
C GLN A 73 -0.16 3.23 -14.86
N GLY A 74 -0.05 1.91 -14.96
CA GLY A 74 0.67 1.19 -16.01
C GLY A 74 2.20 1.23 -15.88
N THR A 75 2.72 1.81 -14.79
CA THR A 75 4.17 1.93 -14.57
C THR A 75 4.67 0.78 -13.72
N GLU A 76 5.62 0.02 -14.26
CA GLU A 76 6.32 -1.04 -13.53
C GLU A 76 7.57 -0.49 -12.84
N VAL A 77 7.78 -0.95 -11.61
CA VAL A 77 9.02 -0.70 -10.87
C VAL A 77 9.97 -1.85 -11.14
N THR A 78 11.19 -1.50 -11.53
CA THR A 78 12.22 -2.46 -11.94
C THR A 78 13.30 -2.65 -10.88
N ASP A 79 13.48 -1.67 -10.00
CA ASP A 79 14.49 -1.73 -8.94
C ASP A 79 14.09 -0.86 -7.73
N VAL A 80 14.58 -1.25 -6.56
CA VAL A 80 14.45 -0.47 -5.32
C VAL A 80 15.76 -0.52 -4.55
N GLN A 81 16.18 0.62 -4.02
CA GLN A 81 17.40 0.71 -3.23
C GLN A 81 17.26 1.70 -2.08
N GLN A 82 17.97 1.41 -0.99
CA GLN A 82 18.10 2.34 0.13
C GLN A 82 19.15 3.41 -0.20
N THR A 83 18.86 4.66 0.16
CA THR A 83 19.75 5.80 0.01
C THR A 83 19.98 6.48 1.37
N ASP A 84 20.88 7.45 1.42
CA ASP A 84 21.12 8.24 2.64
C ASP A 84 19.89 9.06 3.08
N ALA A 85 18.92 9.29 2.18
CA ALA A 85 17.73 10.10 2.40
C ALA A 85 16.43 9.28 2.51
N GLY A 86 16.50 7.95 2.43
CA GLY A 86 15.34 7.05 2.43
C GLY A 86 15.49 5.98 1.36
N PHE A 87 14.63 6.03 0.34
CA PHE A 87 14.55 5.04 -0.73
C PHE A 87 14.50 5.70 -2.10
N GLU A 88 15.09 5.02 -3.07
CA GLU A 88 14.90 5.29 -4.49
C GLU A 88 14.20 4.10 -5.15
N VAL A 89 13.19 4.40 -5.95
CA VAL A 89 12.44 3.45 -6.78
C VAL A 89 12.70 3.80 -8.24
N ALA A 90 13.17 2.83 -9.02
CA ALA A 90 13.42 2.99 -10.44
C ALA A 90 12.32 2.35 -11.28
N THR A 91 11.97 3.01 -12.39
CA THR A 91 11.12 2.46 -13.46
C THR A 91 11.96 2.34 -14.74
N GLU A 92 11.35 2.00 -15.87
CA GLU A 92 12.05 2.02 -17.17
C GLU A 92 12.55 3.43 -17.54
N ASP A 93 11.77 4.46 -17.19
CA ASP A 93 11.96 5.81 -17.71
C ASP A 93 12.51 6.80 -16.66
N ASP A 94 12.21 6.58 -15.37
CA ASP A 94 12.40 7.59 -14.32
C ASP A 94 12.86 6.95 -13.00
N THR A 95 13.35 7.79 -12.08
CA THR A 95 13.58 7.45 -10.67
C THR A 95 12.79 8.35 -9.74
N TYR A 96 12.40 7.80 -8.60
CA TYR A 96 11.55 8.44 -7.61
C TYR A 96 12.12 8.23 -6.21
N GLU A 97 12.08 9.27 -5.38
CA GLU A 97 12.64 9.23 -4.02
C GLU A 97 11.58 9.50 -2.96
N ALA A 98 11.66 8.78 -1.83
CA ALA A 98 10.85 9.00 -0.65
C ALA A 98 11.54 8.57 0.65
N THR A 99 11.01 9.03 1.78
CA THR A 99 11.48 8.61 3.10
C THR A 99 11.05 7.18 3.43
N TYR A 100 9.83 6.80 3.05
CA TYR A 100 9.26 5.48 3.32
C TYR A 100 8.96 4.71 2.04
N LEU A 101 9.07 3.38 2.13
CA LEU A 101 8.78 2.46 1.03
C LEU A 101 7.79 1.38 1.48
N VAL A 102 6.72 1.16 0.73
CA VAL A 102 5.79 0.04 0.93
C VAL A 102 5.83 -0.88 -0.30
N LEU A 103 6.30 -2.10 -0.11
CA LEU A 103 6.24 -3.17 -1.10
C LEU A 103 4.90 -3.89 -0.98
N ALA A 104 4.14 -3.88 -2.07
CA ALA A 104 2.78 -4.46 -2.17
C ALA A 104 2.61 -5.26 -3.47
N THR A 105 3.68 -5.94 -3.90
CA THR A 105 3.84 -6.61 -5.20
C THR A 105 3.18 -8.00 -5.27
N GLY A 106 2.17 -8.25 -4.45
CA GLY A 106 1.48 -9.54 -4.40
C GLY A 106 2.44 -10.63 -3.90
N ALA A 107 2.71 -11.65 -4.72
CA ALA A 107 3.59 -12.76 -4.36
C ALA A 107 5.04 -12.57 -4.85
N ASN A 108 5.32 -11.55 -5.65
CA ASN A 108 6.68 -11.29 -6.12
C ASN A 108 7.48 -10.67 -4.96
N ARG A 109 8.63 -11.25 -4.64
CA ARG A 109 9.51 -10.85 -3.53
C ARG A 109 10.86 -10.31 -4.00
N ASP A 110 11.10 -10.28 -5.31
CA ASP A 110 12.40 -9.98 -5.92
C ASP A 110 12.92 -8.59 -5.49
N LEU A 111 12.03 -7.60 -5.38
CA LEU A 111 12.37 -6.26 -4.90
C LEU A 111 12.72 -6.24 -3.40
N ALA A 112 12.02 -7.03 -2.58
CA ALA A 112 12.33 -7.13 -1.15
C ALA A 112 13.68 -7.84 -0.93
N GLU A 113 13.95 -8.90 -1.69
CA GLU A 113 15.23 -9.60 -1.67
C GLU A 113 16.38 -8.70 -2.12
N SER A 114 16.16 -7.90 -3.19
CA SER A 114 17.16 -6.96 -3.70
C SER A 114 17.46 -5.83 -2.71
N LEU A 115 16.45 -5.37 -1.97
CA LEU A 115 16.60 -4.40 -0.89
C LEU A 115 17.32 -4.98 0.35
N GLY A 116 17.45 -6.31 0.44
CA GLY A 116 18.09 -6.99 1.56
C GLY A 116 17.18 -7.22 2.75
N CYS A 117 15.86 -7.30 2.55
CA CYS A 117 14.92 -7.68 3.60
C CYS A 117 15.16 -9.12 4.07
N ASP A 118 15.00 -9.35 5.38
CA ASP A 118 15.05 -10.69 5.96
C ASP A 118 13.84 -11.52 5.48
N MET A 119 14.07 -12.81 5.30
CA MET A 119 13.07 -13.77 4.84
C MET A 119 12.82 -14.83 5.91
N THR A 120 11.60 -15.32 5.99
CA THR A 120 11.21 -16.42 6.88
C THR A 120 11.65 -17.78 6.31
N ASP A 121 11.54 -18.84 7.12
CA ASP A 121 11.75 -20.23 6.67
C ASP A 121 10.70 -20.71 5.63
N GLU A 122 9.64 -19.94 5.39
CA GLU A 122 8.58 -20.22 4.41
C GLU A 122 8.72 -19.38 3.12
N ASP A 123 9.90 -18.81 2.87
CA ASP A 123 10.21 -17.96 1.71
C ASP A 123 9.25 -16.74 1.59
N THR A 124 8.79 -16.20 2.73
CA THR A 124 8.05 -14.94 2.82
C THR A 124 8.93 -13.83 3.39
N VAL A 125 8.60 -12.57 3.11
CA VAL A 125 9.30 -11.44 3.75
C VAL A 125 8.96 -11.44 5.24
N ASP A 126 9.98 -11.40 6.10
CA ASP A 126 9.80 -11.31 7.55
C ASP A 126 9.40 -9.88 7.92
N VAL A 127 8.27 -9.76 8.62
CA VAL A 127 7.71 -8.50 9.06
C VAL A 127 7.12 -8.61 10.45
N ASP A 128 7.08 -7.50 11.17
CA ASP A 128 6.36 -7.43 12.42
C ASP A 128 4.85 -7.20 12.23
N VAL A 129 4.10 -7.07 13.33
CA VAL A 129 2.65 -6.84 13.30
C VAL A 129 2.25 -5.52 12.63
N THR A 130 3.20 -4.60 12.48
CA THR A 130 3.02 -3.30 11.83
C THR A 130 3.43 -3.32 10.37
N MET A 131 3.81 -4.49 9.85
CA MET A 131 4.26 -4.76 8.48
C MET A 131 5.64 -4.17 8.13
N GLU A 132 6.39 -3.69 9.12
CA GLU A 132 7.76 -3.20 8.91
C GLU A 132 8.70 -4.39 8.70
N THR A 133 9.60 -4.29 7.72
CA THR A 133 10.61 -5.32 7.42
C THR A 133 11.85 -5.14 8.30
N SER A 134 12.89 -5.97 8.10
CA SER A 134 14.19 -5.76 8.74
C SER A 134 14.94 -4.51 8.24
N VAL A 135 14.54 -3.95 7.10
CA VAL A 135 15.06 -2.68 6.58
C VAL A 135 14.19 -1.55 7.13
N ALA A 136 14.78 -0.74 8.01
CA ALA A 136 14.07 0.36 8.67
C ALA A 136 13.36 1.26 7.64
N ASP A 137 12.10 1.58 7.93
CA ASP A 137 11.24 2.44 7.11
C ASP A 137 10.80 1.82 5.76
N ALA A 138 11.13 0.56 5.52
CA ALA A 138 10.54 -0.27 4.46
C ALA A 138 9.49 -1.23 5.03
N TYR A 139 8.40 -1.40 4.30
CA TYR A 139 7.26 -2.23 4.69
C TYR A 139 6.97 -3.24 3.58
N ALA A 140 6.46 -4.41 3.94
CA ALA A 140 6.03 -5.44 3.00
C ALA A 140 4.63 -5.93 3.37
N THR A 141 3.76 -6.14 2.39
CA THR A 141 2.32 -6.34 2.64
C THR A 141 1.67 -7.40 1.76
N GLY A 142 0.55 -7.95 2.22
CA GLY A 142 -0.28 -8.85 1.43
C GLY A 142 0.38 -10.21 1.16
N GLY A 143 0.36 -10.65 -0.10
CA GLY A 143 0.82 -12.00 -0.46
C GLY A 143 2.30 -12.27 -0.19
N MET A 144 3.15 -11.25 -0.09
CA MET A 144 4.60 -11.43 0.03
C MET A 144 5.02 -11.80 1.46
N VAL A 145 4.19 -11.45 2.44
CA VAL A 145 4.40 -11.73 3.88
C VAL A 145 3.58 -12.94 4.36
N ARG A 146 2.91 -13.67 3.45
CA ARG A 146 2.04 -14.80 3.79
C ARG A 146 2.33 -15.99 2.89
N ALA A 147 2.40 -17.20 3.45
CA ALA A 147 2.64 -18.42 2.67
C ALA A 147 1.35 -18.91 1.99
N GLU A 148 0.21 -18.92 2.69
CA GLU A 148 -1.01 -19.59 2.22
C GLU A 148 -2.28 -18.72 2.29
N GLU A 149 -2.53 -18.00 3.40
CA GLU A 149 -3.81 -17.29 3.63
C GLU A 149 -3.88 -15.93 2.92
N TRP A 150 -4.18 -15.94 1.62
CA TRP A 150 -4.27 -14.73 0.80
C TRP A 150 -5.69 -14.30 0.50
N GLN A 151 -6.12 -13.19 1.10
CA GLN A 151 -7.43 -12.59 0.85
C GLN A 151 -7.33 -11.07 0.70
N ALA A 152 -8.22 -10.51 -0.13
CA ALA A 152 -8.25 -9.07 -0.42
C ALA A 152 -8.42 -8.21 0.85
N VAL A 153 -9.27 -8.65 1.79
CA VAL A 153 -9.49 -7.93 3.06
C VAL A 153 -8.26 -7.98 3.98
N ILE A 154 -7.51 -9.09 3.95
CA ILE A 154 -6.27 -9.22 4.71
C ILE A 154 -5.22 -8.30 4.09
N SER A 155 -5.05 -8.34 2.77
CA SER A 155 -4.12 -7.46 2.05
C SER A 155 -4.41 -5.98 2.29
N ALA A 156 -5.68 -5.57 2.22
CA ALA A 156 -6.08 -4.20 2.53
C ALA A 156 -5.77 -3.82 3.99
N GLY A 157 -5.98 -4.75 4.94
CA GLY A 157 -5.61 -4.56 6.34
C GLY A 157 -4.10 -4.40 6.56
N ASP A 158 -3.29 -5.24 5.92
CA ASP A 158 -1.82 -5.15 5.97
C ASP A 158 -1.36 -3.78 5.43
N GLY A 159 -1.92 -3.33 4.30
CA GLY A 159 -1.64 -2.00 3.74
C GLY A 159 -1.98 -0.85 4.70
N ALA A 160 -3.13 -0.92 5.37
CA ALA A 160 -3.52 0.07 6.37
C ALA A 160 -2.58 0.04 7.59
N ALA A 161 -2.17 -1.14 8.06
CA ALA A 161 -1.24 -1.28 9.17
C ALA A 161 0.13 -0.63 8.88
N ALA A 162 0.66 -0.84 7.67
CA ALA A 162 1.90 -0.19 7.22
C ALA A 162 1.77 1.34 7.25
N ALA A 163 0.72 1.90 6.64
CA ALA A 163 0.50 3.35 6.60
C ALA A 163 0.30 3.95 8.01
N LEU A 164 -0.41 3.27 8.91
CA LEU A 164 -0.59 3.72 10.30
C LEU A 164 0.72 3.71 11.10
N ASN A 165 1.63 2.77 10.82
CA ASN A 165 2.95 2.76 11.42
C ASN A 165 3.79 3.94 10.92
N ILE A 166 3.80 4.20 9.61
CA ILE A 166 4.46 5.38 9.03
C ILE A 166 3.94 6.67 9.69
N LEU A 167 2.62 6.83 9.78
CA LEU A 167 2.00 7.98 10.44
C LEU A 167 2.38 8.09 11.92
N THR A 168 2.47 6.95 12.63
CA THR A 168 2.91 6.92 14.03
C THR A 168 4.35 7.42 14.17
N LYS A 169 5.25 7.04 13.26
CA LYS A 169 6.64 7.52 13.23
C LYS A 169 6.70 9.01 12.95
N GLU A 170 5.97 9.49 11.94
CA GLU A 170 5.93 10.90 11.55
C GLU A 170 5.37 11.83 12.63
N LYS A 171 4.35 11.38 13.37
CA LYS A 171 3.78 12.17 14.48
C LYS A 171 4.58 12.06 15.78
N GLY A 172 5.43 11.04 15.91
CA GLY A 172 6.17 10.76 17.15
C GLY A 172 5.27 10.24 18.28
N GLU A 173 4.04 9.84 17.98
CA GLU A 173 3.07 9.26 18.91
C GLU A 173 2.15 8.28 18.17
N HIS A 174 1.50 7.37 18.90
CA HIS A 174 0.58 6.40 18.30
C HIS A 174 -0.55 7.10 17.53
N PHE A 175 -0.60 6.87 16.23
CA PHE A 175 -1.59 7.47 15.35
C PHE A 175 -2.80 6.56 15.16
N HIS A 176 -3.98 7.15 15.21
CA HIS A 176 -5.24 6.50 14.86
C HIS A 176 -5.98 7.36 13.84
N ASP A 177 -6.44 6.74 12.77
CA ASP A 177 -7.27 7.42 11.77
C ASP A 177 -8.76 7.23 12.11
N PHE A 178 -9.32 8.17 12.86
CA PHE A 178 -10.75 8.22 13.18
C PHE A 178 -11.38 9.47 12.58
N ASP A 179 -12.26 9.28 11.61
CA ASP A 179 -13.13 10.34 11.09
C ASP A 179 -14.46 10.40 11.86
N THR A 180 -15.02 11.60 11.93
CA THR A 180 -16.37 11.86 12.41
C THR A 180 -17.29 12.26 11.26
N PRO A 181 -18.62 12.28 11.45
CA PRO A 181 -19.53 12.81 10.43
C PRO A 181 -19.20 14.25 10.00
N ALA A 182 -18.66 15.06 10.90
CA ALA A 182 -18.25 16.43 10.56
C ALA A 182 -17.05 16.47 9.60
N ASP A 183 -16.14 15.50 9.70
CA ASP A 183 -15.00 15.38 8.78
C ASP A 183 -15.50 14.93 7.39
N ALA A 184 -16.49 14.03 7.34
CA ALA A 184 -17.15 13.64 6.10
C ALA A 184 -17.84 14.84 5.42
N ASP A 185 -18.59 15.65 6.18
CA ASP A 185 -19.23 16.88 5.66
C ASP A 185 -18.20 17.87 5.11
N ALA A 186 -17.04 17.99 5.77
CA ALA A 186 -15.96 18.87 5.33
C ALA A 186 -15.27 18.39 4.05
N LEU A 187 -15.13 17.07 3.87
CA LEU A 187 -14.47 16.45 2.72
C LEU A 187 -15.39 16.32 1.49
N PHE A 188 -16.64 15.91 1.70
CA PHE A 188 -17.56 15.54 0.62
C PHE A 188 -18.77 16.48 0.48
N GLY A 189 -18.95 17.40 1.43
CA GLY A 189 -20.18 18.18 1.56
C GLY A 189 -21.24 17.44 2.38
N PRO A 190 -22.32 18.14 2.81
CA PRO A 190 -23.36 17.55 3.64
C PRO A 190 -24.14 16.46 2.88
N GLU A 191 -24.51 15.38 3.57
CA GLU A 191 -25.42 14.36 3.03
C GLU A 191 -26.82 14.98 2.76
N GLU A 192 -27.37 14.77 1.55
CA GLU A 192 -28.74 15.22 1.17
C GLU A 192 -29.87 14.35 1.76
#